data_AF-A0A7R7BSZ1-F1
#
_entry.id   AF-A0A7R7BSZ1-F1
#
_cell.length_a   1.000
_cell.length_b   1.000
_cell.length_c   1.000
_cell.angle_alpha   90.00
_cell.angle_beta   90.00
_cell.angle_gamma   90.00
#
_symmetry.space_group_name_H-M   'P 1'
#
loop_
_entity.id
_entity.type
_entity.pdbx_description
1 polymer ?
#
loop_
_entity_poly.entity_id
_entity_poly.type
_entity_poly.pdbx_seq_one_letter_code
_entity_poly.pdbx_strand_id
1 'polypeptide(L)'
;MNAYLLAGADHSTQPFTVGVNWFAAIETSEDASRTSVFRSRARHRAPREDHELGIVVTSCPTGEEGVPIAKALCRELMIAAESHHISTYDYDDLVQALLKVQSLATLDELFSGDLKWQRTSVRLLNDLAHFHKNVLNVLPDVTAITWCDRDPTMRYPLAASVVLLFNRPKKGEPHEWAPLAKRLLGKAPEPLLVLNEIVHRLYPLRWSGSLASKLEGRLKLLNSLAEADAPALAEPLAEARKRFQAKIDAERRSEQEADRARNNRFE
;
A
#
# COMPACT_ATOMS: atom_id res chain seq x y z
N MET A 1 2.24 -27.94 -67.30
CA MET A 1 1.72 -26.61 -67.70
C MET A 1 0.69 -26.20 -66.64
N ASN A 2 1.01 -25.17 -65.84
CA ASN A 2 0.21 -24.53 -64.75
C ASN A 2 -0.18 -25.41 -63.53
N ALA A 3 -0.36 -24.92 -62.29
CA ALA A 3 0.06 -23.74 -61.51
C ALA A 3 -0.41 -23.98 -60.04
N TYR A 4 0.42 -23.63 -59.06
CA TYR A 4 0.16 -23.09 -57.70
C TYR A 4 -1.05 -23.47 -56.80
N LEU A 5 -0.70 -23.94 -55.59
CA LEU A 5 -1.14 -23.59 -54.20
C LEU A 5 -2.62 -23.57 -53.72
N LEU A 6 -2.83 -24.41 -52.69
CA LEU A 6 -3.40 -24.20 -51.33
C LEU A 6 -4.85 -23.75 -51.04
N ALA A 7 -5.49 -24.60 -50.21
CA ALA A 7 -6.23 -24.33 -48.97
C ALA A 7 -7.66 -23.74 -49.01
N GLY A 8 -8.54 -24.43 -48.27
CA GLY A 8 -9.85 -23.95 -47.85
C GLY A 8 -10.48 -24.95 -46.87
N ALA A 9 -10.16 -24.83 -45.58
CA ALA A 9 -10.89 -25.49 -44.51
C ALA A 9 -11.28 -24.44 -43.46
N ASP A 10 -12.56 -24.45 -43.18
CA ASP A 10 -13.39 -23.53 -42.42
C ASP A 10 -13.14 -23.66 -40.90
N HIS A 11 -12.89 -22.54 -40.22
CA HIS A 11 -13.11 -22.41 -38.78
C HIS A 11 -13.57 -20.98 -38.47
N SER A 12 -14.87 -20.86 -38.24
CA SER A 12 -15.54 -19.74 -37.60
C SER A 12 -14.82 -19.31 -36.31
N THR A 13 -14.16 -18.15 -36.34
CA THR A 13 -13.81 -17.39 -35.14
C THR A 13 -14.00 -15.91 -35.46
N GLN A 14 -15.10 -15.32 -35.00
CA GLN A 14 -15.29 -13.87 -35.10
C GLN A 14 -14.41 -13.16 -34.05
N PRO A 15 -13.64 -12.13 -34.43
CA PRO A 15 -12.93 -11.31 -33.45
C PRO A 15 -13.91 -10.38 -32.72
N PHE A 16 -13.84 -10.36 -31.39
CA PHE A 16 -14.51 -9.38 -30.55
C PHE A 16 -13.90 -7.99 -30.80
N THR A 17 -14.65 -7.14 -31.49
CA THR A 17 -14.33 -5.72 -31.67
C THR A 17 -14.68 -4.97 -30.38
N VAL A 18 -13.73 -4.85 -29.45
CA VAL A 18 -13.85 -3.90 -28.33
C VAL A 18 -13.38 -2.53 -28.83
N GLY A 19 -14.30 -1.83 -29.48
CA GLY A 19 -14.11 -0.44 -29.88
C GLY A 19 -14.33 0.50 -28.70
N VAL A 20 -13.24 0.90 -28.03
CA VAL A 20 -13.08 2.24 -27.47
C VAL A 20 -11.59 2.59 -27.61
N ASN A 21 -11.28 3.66 -28.34
CA ASN A 21 -9.90 4.10 -28.54
C ASN A 21 -9.39 4.77 -27.25
N TRP A 22 -8.84 3.95 -26.34
CA TRP A 22 -8.34 4.35 -25.02
C TRP A 22 -7.24 5.41 -25.06
N PHE A 23 -6.52 5.52 -26.18
CA PHE A 23 -5.42 6.48 -26.36
C PHE A 23 -5.93 7.91 -26.61
N ALA A 24 -7.09 8.07 -27.27
CA ALA A 24 -7.62 9.40 -27.60
C ALA A 24 -8.23 10.14 -26.38
N ALA A 25 -8.64 9.43 -25.33
CA ALA A 25 -9.23 10.04 -24.13
C ALA A 25 -8.20 10.65 -23.17
N ILE A 26 -6.93 10.22 -23.26
CA ILE A 26 -5.84 10.72 -22.40
C ILE A 26 -5.22 12.01 -22.98
N GLU A 27 -5.29 12.24 -24.30
CA GLU A 27 -4.67 13.39 -24.98
C GLU A 27 -5.45 14.72 -24.88
N THR A 28 -6.72 14.73 -24.50
CA THR A 28 -7.54 15.97 -24.43
C THR A 28 -7.70 16.53 -23.01
N SER A 29 -6.70 16.35 -22.15
CA SER A 29 -6.69 16.78 -20.74
C SER A 29 -6.44 18.30 -20.56
N GLU A 30 -7.36 19.13 -21.02
CA GLU A 30 -7.50 20.53 -20.53
C GLU A 30 -8.83 20.76 -19.78
N ASP A 31 -9.71 19.76 -19.71
CA ASP A 31 -11.03 19.90 -19.08
C ASP A 31 -11.26 18.81 -18.01
N ALA A 32 -10.45 18.86 -16.94
CA ALA A 32 -10.33 17.85 -15.88
C ALA A 32 -11.58 17.62 -14.99
N SER A 33 -12.74 18.16 -15.36
CA SER A 33 -13.95 18.10 -14.52
C SER A 33 -15.05 17.15 -15.02
N ARG A 34 -14.95 16.57 -16.23
CA ARG A 34 -16.08 15.80 -16.83
C ARG A 34 -15.77 14.37 -17.30
N THR A 35 -14.53 13.89 -17.25
CA THR A 35 -14.11 12.61 -17.87
C THR A 35 -13.20 11.76 -16.97
N SER A 36 -13.45 11.69 -15.66
CA SER A 36 -12.71 10.73 -14.83
C SER A 36 -13.23 9.31 -15.08
N VAL A 37 -12.31 8.37 -15.35
CA VAL A 37 -12.60 6.94 -15.51
C VAL A 37 -13.41 6.42 -14.32
N PHE A 38 -13.10 6.91 -13.12
CA PHE A 38 -13.71 6.56 -11.85
C PHE A 38 -15.07 7.24 -11.56
N ARG A 39 -15.43 8.32 -12.29
CA ARG A 39 -16.68 9.07 -12.04
C ARG A 39 -17.89 8.50 -12.80
N SER A 40 -17.66 7.74 -13.88
CA SER A 40 -18.72 7.26 -14.77
C SER A 40 -19.43 5.98 -14.32
N ARG A 41 -18.98 5.33 -13.24
CA ARG A 41 -19.40 3.96 -12.89
C ARG A 41 -19.80 3.84 -11.42
N ALA A 42 -21.10 3.66 -11.20
CA ALA A 42 -21.76 3.76 -9.89
C ALA A 42 -21.44 2.61 -8.92
N ARG A 43 -21.74 2.86 -7.63
CA ARG A 43 -21.44 2.16 -6.35
C ARG A 43 -21.71 0.64 -6.26
N HIS A 44 -22.05 -0.06 -7.33
CA HIS A 44 -22.30 -1.51 -7.36
C HIS A 44 -21.39 -2.28 -8.33
N ARG A 45 -20.42 -1.60 -8.97
CA ARG A 45 -19.51 -2.19 -9.96
C ARG A 45 -18.03 -2.19 -9.59
N ALA A 46 -17.67 -1.59 -8.45
CA ALA A 46 -16.28 -1.29 -8.11
C ALA A 46 -15.35 -2.52 -8.08
N PRO A 47 -15.70 -3.68 -7.47
CA PRO A 47 -14.79 -4.84 -7.46
C PRO A 47 -14.55 -5.45 -8.85
N ARG A 48 -15.56 -5.42 -9.72
CA ARG A 48 -15.41 -5.91 -11.11
C ARG A 48 -14.59 -4.95 -11.94
N GLU A 49 -14.79 -3.66 -11.72
CA GLU A 49 -14.05 -2.61 -12.39
C GLU A 49 -12.58 -2.59 -12.01
N ASP A 50 -12.25 -2.73 -10.72
CA ASP A 50 -10.86 -2.84 -10.27
C ASP A 50 -10.14 -4.02 -10.92
N HIS A 51 -10.79 -5.18 -10.94
CA HIS A 51 -10.23 -6.36 -11.60
C HIS A 51 -10.00 -6.15 -13.11
N GLU A 52 -10.99 -5.58 -13.82
CA GLU A 52 -10.88 -5.27 -15.24
C GLU A 52 -9.76 -4.24 -15.51
N LEU A 53 -9.65 -3.20 -14.67
CA LEU A 53 -8.59 -2.18 -14.76
C LEU A 53 -7.21 -2.77 -14.45
N GLY A 54 -7.11 -3.64 -13.45
CA GLY A 54 -5.89 -4.38 -13.12
C GLY A 54 -5.42 -5.20 -14.31
N ILE A 55 -6.32 -5.93 -14.99
CA ILE A 55 -5.99 -6.70 -16.20
C ILE A 55 -5.49 -5.78 -17.32
N VAL A 56 -6.17 -4.66 -17.57
CA VAL A 56 -5.76 -3.71 -18.63
C VAL A 56 -4.36 -3.17 -18.37
N VAL A 57 -4.06 -2.79 -17.12
CA VAL A 57 -2.73 -2.28 -16.74
C VAL A 57 -1.64 -3.33 -16.93
N THR A 58 -1.91 -4.62 -16.76
CA THR A 58 -0.91 -5.66 -17.04
C THR A 58 -0.51 -5.73 -18.52
N SER A 59 -1.31 -5.15 -19.41
CA SER A 59 -1.01 -5.02 -20.84
C SER A 59 -0.29 -3.71 -21.20
N CYS A 60 -0.11 -2.79 -20.24
CA CYS A 60 0.63 -1.55 -20.48
C CYS A 60 2.13 -1.82 -20.71
N PRO A 61 2.81 -1.03 -21.57
CA PRO A 61 4.24 -1.15 -21.75
C PRO A 61 4.99 -1.01 -20.42
N THR A 62 5.95 -1.90 -20.16
CA THR A 62 6.83 -1.84 -18.97
C THR A 62 7.99 -0.83 -19.16
N GLY A 63 8.15 -0.28 -20.36
CA GLY A 63 9.17 0.72 -20.70
C GLY A 63 8.71 2.16 -20.44
N GLU A 64 9.49 3.13 -20.91
CA GLU A 64 9.22 4.57 -20.73
C GLU A 64 7.84 4.99 -21.29
N GLU A 65 7.36 4.32 -22.34
CA GLU A 65 6.05 4.56 -22.96
C GLU A 65 4.87 4.35 -22.00
N GLY A 66 5.00 3.47 -20.99
CA GLY A 66 3.95 3.21 -20.01
C GLY A 66 3.93 4.19 -18.84
N VAL A 67 4.98 5.00 -18.67
CA VAL A 67 5.10 5.93 -17.55
C VAL A 67 3.97 6.98 -17.53
N PRO A 68 3.64 7.67 -18.65
CA PRO A 68 2.56 8.65 -18.64
C PRO A 68 1.21 8.04 -18.30
N ILE A 69 0.94 6.83 -18.78
CA ILE A 69 -0.32 6.10 -18.54
C ILE A 69 -0.46 5.74 -17.06
N ALA A 70 0.59 5.16 -16.46
CA ALA A 70 0.59 4.81 -15.05
C ALA A 70 0.42 6.04 -14.15
N LYS A 71 1.07 7.16 -14.49
CA LYS A 71 0.89 8.43 -13.77
C LYS A 71 -0.54 8.97 -13.88
N ALA A 72 -1.12 8.96 -15.08
CA ALA A 72 -2.49 9.43 -15.29
C ALA A 72 -3.51 8.61 -14.48
N LEU A 73 -3.44 7.28 -14.56
CA LEU A 73 -4.34 6.40 -13.80
C LEU A 73 -4.17 6.57 -12.29
N CYS A 74 -2.93 6.66 -11.80
CA CYS A 74 -2.64 6.88 -10.39
C CYS A 74 -3.20 8.23 -9.91
N ARG A 75 -3.03 9.29 -10.70
CA ARG A 75 -3.53 10.63 -10.38
C ARG A 75 -5.06 10.67 -10.34
N GLU A 76 -5.71 10.07 -11.32
CA GLU A 76 -7.18 9.99 -11.33
C GLU A 76 -7.73 9.22 -10.13
N LEU A 77 -7.10 8.09 -9.77
CA LEU A 77 -7.46 7.32 -8.58
C LEU A 77 -7.35 8.17 -7.32
N MET A 78 -6.26 8.92 -7.19
CA MET A 78 -6.00 9.78 -6.04
C MET A 78 -7.00 10.93 -5.93
N ILE A 79 -7.36 11.58 -7.04
CA ILE A 79 -8.41 12.61 -7.08
C ILE A 79 -9.77 12.02 -6.67
N ALA A 80 -10.10 10.81 -7.16
CA ALA A 80 -11.34 10.13 -6.80
C ALA A 80 -11.38 9.73 -5.32
N ALA A 81 -10.24 9.28 -4.77
CA ALA A 81 -10.09 8.93 -3.36
C ALA A 81 -10.21 10.16 -2.45
N GLU A 82 -9.56 11.27 -2.80
CA GLU A 82 -9.63 12.53 -2.05
C GLU A 82 -11.04 13.11 -2.03
N SER A 83 -11.74 13.03 -3.16
CA SER A 83 -13.12 13.52 -3.28
C SER A 83 -14.16 12.61 -2.63
N HIS A 84 -13.75 11.49 -2.00
CA HIS A 84 -14.64 10.47 -1.41
C HIS A 84 -15.65 9.87 -2.39
N HIS A 85 -15.38 9.96 -3.70
CA HIS A 85 -16.27 9.42 -4.74
C HIS A 85 -16.16 7.90 -4.85
N ILE A 86 -15.01 7.36 -4.47
CA ILE A 86 -14.73 5.94 -4.43
C ILE A 86 -14.43 5.49 -3.01
N SER A 87 -14.66 4.20 -2.77
CA SER A 87 -14.09 3.57 -1.60
C SER A 87 -12.66 3.15 -1.89
N THR A 88 -11.73 3.59 -1.05
CA THR A 88 -10.29 3.33 -1.20
C THR A 88 -9.93 1.85 -1.09
N TYR A 89 -10.78 1.03 -0.47
CA TYR A 89 -10.56 -0.41 -0.34
C TYR A 89 -10.93 -1.22 -1.60
N ASP A 90 -11.64 -0.63 -2.57
CA ASP A 90 -12.13 -1.37 -3.75
C ASP A 90 -11.11 -1.49 -4.89
N TYR A 91 -9.91 -0.88 -4.77
CA TYR A 91 -8.97 -0.69 -5.87
C TYR A 91 -7.59 -1.37 -5.65
N ASP A 92 -7.57 -2.55 -5.03
CA ASP A 92 -6.32 -3.25 -4.73
C ASP A 92 -5.67 -3.91 -5.96
N ASP A 93 -6.44 -4.44 -6.91
CA ASP A 93 -5.91 -5.06 -8.13
C ASP A 93 -5.26 -4.01 -9.05
N LEU A 94 -5.89 -2.85 -9.24
CA LEU A 94 -5.34 -1.75 -10.03
C LEU A 94 -4.02 -1.25 -9.45
N VAL A 95 -3.99 -0.95 -8.15
CA VAL A 95 -2.77 -0.44 -7.50
C VAL A 95 -1.65 -1.48 -7.55
N GLN A 96 -1.96 -2.76 -7.34
CA GLN A 96 -0.98 -3.84 -7.51
C GLN A 96 -0.45 -3.95 -8.93
N ALA A 97 -1.32 -3.84 -9.94
CA ALA A 97 -0.91 -3.90 -11.35
C ALA A 97 0.02 -2.73 -11.70
N LEU A 98 -0.33 -1.50 -11.29
CA LEU A 98 0.51 -0.31 -11.48
C LEU A 98 1.89 -0.49 -10.82
N LEU A 99 1.92 -0.96 -9.57
CA LEU A 99 3.16 -1.22 -8.84
C LEU A 99 4.01 -2.34 -9.49
N LYS A 100 3.41 -3.31 -10.17
CA LYS A 100 4.14 -4.38 -10.89
C LYS A 100 4.72 -3.90 -12.21
N VAL A 101 3.96 -3.13 -12.99
CA VAL A 101 4.34 -2.74 -14.36
C VAL A 101 5.20 -1.47 -14.36
N GLN A 102 4.94 -0.53 -13.45
CA GLN A 102 5.53 0.80 -13.42
C GLN A 102 5.89 1.27 -12.00
N SER A 103 6.53 0.41 -11.20
CA SER A 103 6.76 0.63 -9.75
C SER A 103 7.26 2.04 -9.40
N LEU A 104 8.32 2.50 -10.06
CA LEU A 104 8.96 3.77 -9.73
C LEU A 104 8.08 4.97 -10.12
N ALA A 105 7.45 4.92 -11.29
CA ALA A 105 6.55 5.97 -11.75
C ALA A 105 5.31 6.07 -10.86
N THR A 106 4.75 4.93 -10.43
CA THR A 106 3.62 4.89 -9.50
C THR A 106 3.99 5.43 -8.13
N LEU A 107 5.13 5.03 -7.55
CA LEU A 107 5.60 5.57 -6.28
C LEU A 107 5.90 7.07 -6.36
N ASP A 108 6.54 7.51 -7.45
CA ASP A 108 6.77 8.93 -7.68
C ASP A 108 5.44 9.69 -7.75
N GLU A 109 4.43 9.22 -8.50
CA GLU A 109 3.14 9.91 -8.59
C GLU A 109 2.36 9.94 -7.25
N LEU A 110 2.40 8.86 -6.48
CA LEU A 110 1.76 8.80 -5.16
C LEU A 110 2.38 9.81 -4.18
N PHE A 111 3.67 10.12 -4.30
CA PHE A 111 4.40 10.87 -3.28
C PHE A 111 5.00 12.21 -3.75
N SER A 112 4.90 12.58 -5.02
CA SER A 112 5.45 13.86 -5.54
C SER A 112 4.57 15.09 -5.28
N GLY A 113 3.36 14.90 -4.74
CA GLY A 113 2.44 16.00 -4.42
C GLY A 113 2.78 16.74 -3.11
N ASP A 114 1.91 17.67 -2.72
CA ASP A 114 2.03 18.38 -1.45
C ASP A 114 1.80 17.45 -0.24
N LEU A 115 1.97 17.97 0.98
CA LEU A 115 1.79 17.20 2.21
C LEU A 115 0.37 16.62 2.34
N LYS A 116 -0.65 17.28 1.76
CA LYS A 116 -2.03 16.78 1.80
C LYS A 116 -2.16 15.57 0.89
N TRP A 117 -1.63 15.65 -0.34
CA TRP A 117 -1.58 14.55 -1.30
C TRP A 117 -0.84 13.34 -0.73
N GLN A 118 0.35 13.55 -0.17
CA GLN A 118 1.14 12.48 0.44
C GLN A 118 0.38 11.79 1.59
N ARG A 119 -0.31 12.56 2.45
CA ARG A 119 -1.15 11.98 3.51
C ARG A 119 -2.33 11.17 2.96
N THR A 120 -2.94 11.62 1.87
CA THR A 120 -3.99 10.86 1.17
C THR A 120 -3.43 9.55 0.62
N SER A 121 -2.22 9.56 0.04
CA SER A 121 -1.57 8.36 -0.48
C SER A 121 -1.23 7.37 0.61
N VAL A 122 -0.67 7.84 1.74
CA VAL A 122 -0.38 7.00 2.91
C VAL A 122 -1.67 6.39 3.46
N ARG A 123 -2.77 7.15 3.50
CA ARG A 123 -4.07 6.64 3.94
C ARG A 123 -4.61 5.57 2.99
N LEU A 124 -4.64 5.85 1.68
CA LEU A 124 -5.07 4.91 0.64
C LEU A 124 -4.32 3.58 0.77
N LEU A 125 -2.99 3.62 0.82
CA LEU A 125 -2.16 2.40 0.90
C LEU A 125 -2.35 1.63 2.20
N ASN A 126 -2.51 2.32 3.34
CA ASN A 126 -2.76 1.67 4.62
C ASN A 126 -4.20 1.09 4.71
N ASP A 127 -5.20 1.74 4.11
CA ASP A 127 -6.57 1.22 4.01
C ASP A 127 -6.59 -0.07 3.17
N LEU A 128 -5.94 -0.07 2.00
CA LEU A 128 -5.79 -1.25 1.15
C LEU A 128 -5.12 -2.42 1.89
N ALA A 129 -4.04 -2.14 2.61
CA ALA A 129 -3.33 -3.15 3.40
C ALA A 129 -4.13 -3.69 4.60
N HIS A 130 -5.18 -2.98 5.03
CA HIS A 130 -5.99 -3.39 6.16
C HIS A 130 -7.08 -4.39 5.77
N PHE A 131 -7.75 -4.15 4.64
CA PHE A 131 -8.86 -4.97 4.16
C PHE A 131 -8.40 -6.12 3.26
N HIS A 132 -7.27 -5.94 2.56
CA HIS A 132 -6.72 -6.88 1.59
C HIS A 132 -5.24 -7.20 1.91
N LYS A 133 -4.53 -7.87 1.00
CA LYS A 133 -3.07 -8.02 1.10
C LYS A 133 -2.43 -6.64 0.89
N ASN A 134 -1.35 -6.34 1.61
CA ASN A 134 -0.61 -5.10 1.39
C ASN A 134 -0.15 -5.05 -0.08
N VAL A 135 -0.68 -4.08 -0.83
CA VAL A 135 -0.43 -3.93 -2.28
C VAL A 135 1.04 -3.68 -2.59
N LEU A 136 1.80 -3.10 -1.65
CA LEU A 136 3.26 -2.91 -1.79
C LEU A 136 4.06 -4.19 -1.60
N ASN A 137 3.45 -5.32 -1.21
CA ASN A 137 4.15 -6.61 -1.14
C ASN A 137 4.57 -7.14 -2.53
N VAL A 138 4.04 -6.56 -3.61
CA VAL A 138 4.46 -6.87 -4.99
C VAL A 138 5.75 -6.16 -5.38
N LEU A 139 6.16 -5.15 -4.59
CA LEU A 139 7.34 -4.34 -4.85
C LEU A 139 8.60 -5.08 -4.36
N PRO A 140 9.59 -5.34 -5.22
CA PRO A 140 10.85 -5.90 -4.76
C PRO A 140 11.57 -4.95 -3.79
N ASP A 141 12.14 -5.50 -2.71
CA ASP A 141 12.91 -4.73 -1.72
C ASP A 141 14.03 -3.89 -2.36
N VAL A 142 14.64 -4.35 -3.45
CA VAL A 142 15.66 -3.60 -4.19
C VAL A 142 15.04 -2.34 -4.82
N THR A 143 13.89 -2.48 -5.48
CA THR A 143 13.17 -1.36 -6.12
C THR A 143 12.71 -0.33 -5.10
N ALA A 144 12.21 -0.76 -3.93
CA ALA A 144 11.84 0.15 -2.84
C ALA A 144 13.04 1.00 -2.39
N ILE A 145 14.20 0.37 -2.20
CA ILE A 145 15.43 1.07 -1.82
C ILE A 145 15.95 1.97 -2.94
N THR A 146 15.91 1.54 -4.20
CA THR A 146 16.27 2.39 -5.35
C THR A 146 15.37 3.62 -5.43
N TRP A 147 14.08 3.48 -5.13
CA TRP A 147 13.17 4.62 -5.05
C TRP A 147 13.57 5.56 -3.92
N CYS A 148 13.89 5.03 -2.74
CA CYS A 148 14.34 5.82 -1.59
C CYS A 148 15.65 6.57 -1.86
N ASP A 149 16.62 5.93 -2.50
CA ASP A 149 17.95 6.49 -2.76
C ASP A 149 17.92 7.74 -3.68
N ARG A 150 16.82 7.99 -4.41
CA ARG A 150 16.65 9.18 -5.27
C ARG A 150 16.39 10.48 -4.49
N ASP A 151 15.77 10.38 -3.33
CA ASP A 151 15.58 11.51 -2.40
C ASP A 151 15.57 10.94 -0.96
N PRO A 152 16.76 10.66 -0.41
CA PRO A 152 16.86 9.87 0.81
C PRO A 152 16.20 10.51 2.03
N THR A 153 16.24 11.84 2.13
CA THR A 153 15.67 12.57 3.27
C THR A 153 14.16 12.42 3.32
N MET A 154 13.49 12.50 2.17
CA MET A 154 12.02 12.43 2.10
C MET A 154 11.49 10.99 1.98
N ARG A 155 12.14 10.16 1.16
CA ARG A 155 11.56 8.88 0.72
C ARG A 155 11.77 7.73 1.69
N TYR A 156 12.79 7.76 2.54
CA TYR A 156 12.98 6.73 3.57
C TYR A 156 11.86 6.76 4.64
N PRO A 157 11.52 7.92 5.23
CA PRO A 157 10.36 8.02 6.13
C PRO A 157 9.04 7.66 5.42
N LEU A 158 8.83 8.15 4.18
CA LEU A 158 7.62 7.82 3.42
C LEU A 158 7.50 6.32 3.15
N ALA A 159 8.58 5.64 2.74
CA ALA A 159 8.56 4.18 2.57
C ALA A 159 8.16 3.48 3.86
N ALA A 160 8.76 3.85 5.00
CA ALA A 160 8.45 3.27 6.30
C ALA A 160 6.96 3.41 6.68
N SER A 161 6.31 4.49 6.25
CA SER A 161 4.89 4.75 6.52
C SER A 161 3.93 3.81 5.77
N VAL A 162 4.37 3.13 4.69
CA VAL A 162 3.48 2.34 3.81
C VAL A 162 3.91 0.90 3.56
N VAL A 163 5.21 0.59 3.45
CA VAL A 163 5.66 -0.76 3.07
C VAL A 163 5.33 -1.82 4.11
N LEU A 164 5.42 -3.11 3.79
CA LEU A 164 5.25 -4.15 4.79
C LEU A 164 6.47 -4.18 5.74
N LEU A 165 6.31 -3.68 6.97
CA LEU A 165 7.41 -3.62 7.95
C LEU A 165 7.58 -4.91 8.74
N PHE A 166 6.49 -5.63 8.97
CA PHE A 166 6.49 -6.88 9.73
C PHE A 166 5.31 -7.73 9.28
N ASN A 167 5.41 -9.04 9.50
CA ASN A 167 4.33 -9.98 9.21
C ASN A 167 4.22 -11.02 10.33
N ARG A 168 3.25 -11.93 10.19
CA ARG A 168 3.23 -13.20 10.93
C ARG A 168 3.42 -14.30 9.90
N PRO A 169 4.46 -15.15 10.01
CA PRO A 169 4.66 -16.22 9.03
C PRO A 169 3.47 -17.18 9.01
N LYS A 170 2.92 -17.51 10.19
CA LYS A 170 1.66 -18.27 10.31
C LYS A 170 0.72 -17.68 11.36
N LYS A 171 -0.55 -18.06 11.26
CA LYS A 171 -1.58 -17.69 12.24
C LYS A 171 -1.21 -18.25 13.62
N GLY A 172 -1.08 -17.36 14.60
CA GLY A 172 -0.72 -17.71 15.98
C GLY A 172 0.78 -17.60 16.28
N GLU A 173 1.63 -17.50 15.26
CA GLU A 173 3.06 -17.26 15.46
C GLU A 173 3.33 -15.78 15.84
N PRO A 174 4.46 -15.50 16.52
CA PRO A 174 4.92 -14.14 16.77
C PRO A 174 5.09 -13.35 15.47
N HIS A 175 5.11 -12.02 15.61
CA HIS A 175 5.48 -11.19 14.48
C HIS A 175 6.98 -11.22 14.25
N GLU A 176 7.37 -11.07 12.99
CA GLU A 176 8.76 -10.96 12.56
C GLU A 176 8.97 -9.71 11.72
N TRP A 177 10.16 -9.10 11.83
CA TRP A 177 10.54 -7.96 11.00
C TRP A 177 10.76 -8.40 9.56
N ALA A 178 10.17 -7.66 8.61
CA ALA A 178 10.50 -7.82 7.20
C ALA A 178 11.95 -7.37 6.95
N PRO A 179 12.70 -8.03 6.05
CA PRO A 179 14.06 -7.61 5.69
C PRO A 179 14.14 -6.13 5.28
N LEU A 180 13.13 -5.64 4.54
CA LEU A 180 13.03 -4.24 4.14
C LEU A 180 13.01 -3.26 5.32
N ALA A 181 12.36 -3.58 6.45
CA ALA A 181 12.30 -2.68 7.60
C ALA A 181 13.69 -2.38 8.18
N LYS A 182 14.54 -3.41 8.30
CA LYS A 182 15.92 -3.25 8.75
C LYS A 182 16.77 -2.49 7.73
N ARG A 183 16.57 -2.75 6.43
CA ARG A 183 17.27 -2.03 5.34
C ARG A 183 16.91 -0.54 5.32
N LEU A 184 15.65 -0.19 5.56
CA LEU A 184 15.23 1.21 5.66
C LEU A 184 15.92 1.94 6.82
N LEU A 185 15.97 1.32 8.00
CA LEU A 185 16.67 1.90 9.16
C LEU A 185 18.18 2.07 8.91
N GLY A 186 18.82 1.06 8.32
CA GLY A 186 20.28 1.06 8.13
C GLY A 186 20.79 1.97 7.00
N LYS A 187 19.96 2.31 6.01
CA LYS A 187 20.36 3.16 4.88
C LYS A 187 19.84 4.60 4.95
N ALA A 188 18.87 4.89 5.81
CA ALA A 188 18.31 6.23 5.90
C ALA A 188 19.35 7.25 6.38
N PRO A 189 19.40 8.46 5.80
CA PRO A 189 20.26 9.54 6.30
C PRO A 189 19.84 10.00 7.70
N GLU A 190 18.55 9.88 8.02
CA GLU A 190 17.94 10.22 9.31
C GLU A 190 17.18 9.01 9.87
N PRO A 191 17.88 7.99 10.44
CA PRO A 191 17.25 6.75 10.90
C PRO A 191 16.16 6.96 11.97
N LEU A 192 16.23 8.07 12.72
CA LEU A 192 15.23 8.41 13.73
C LEU A 192 13.85 8.66 13.13
N LEU A 193 13.78 9.30 11.96
CA LEU A 193 12.51 9.54 11.26
C LEU A 193 11.87 8.22 10.80
N VAL A 194 12.68 7.30 10.29
CA VAL A 194 12.23 5.96 9.92
C VAL A 194 11.77 5.16 11.14
N LEU A 195 12.51 5.24 12.24
CA LEU A 195 12.14 4.58 13.49
C LEU A 195 10.80 5.09 14.02
N ASN A 196 10.57 6.41 13.99
CA ASN A 196 9.30 7.00 14.42
C ASN A 196 8.10 6.46 13.62
N GLU A 197 8.24 6.32 12.29
CA GLU A 197 7.21 5.71 11.45
C GLU A 197 7.00 4.23 11.77
N ILE A 198 8.08 3.47 11.99
CA ILE A 198 7.99 2.06 12.39
C ILE A 198 7.24 1.93 13.73
N VAL A 199 7.62 2.73 14.73
CA VAL A 199 7.00 2.73 16.06
C VAL A 199 5.52 3.14 15.97
N HIS A 200 5.19 4.14 15.16
CA HIS A 200 3.80 4.55 14.93
C HIS A 200 2.95 3.37 14.40
N ARG A 201 3.49 2.62 13.43
CA ARG A 201 2.77 1.50 12.79
C ARG A 201 2.70 0.22 13.62
N LEU A 202 3.44 0.14 14.73
CA LEU A 202 3.28 -0.94 15.69
C LEU A 202 1.97 -0.81 16.50
N TYR A 203 1.39 0.39 16.60
CA TYR A 203 0.08 0.58 17.21
C TYR A 203 -1.02 0.15 16.23
N PRO A 204 -1.86 -0.84 16.58
CA PRO A 204 -2.93 -1.26 15.69
C PRO A 204 -4.00 -0.17 15.58
N LEU A 205 -4.33 0.23 14.35
CA LEU A 205 -5.41 1.19 14.09
C LEU A 205 -6.80 0.61 14.42
N ARG A 206 -6.97 -0.69 14.21
CA ARG A 206 -8.18 -1.44 14.55
C ARG A 206 -7.80 -2.78 15.14
N TRP A 207 -8.58 -3.25 16.10
CA TRP A 207 -8.33 -4.51 16.77
C TRP A 207 -9.62 -5.17 17.26
N SER A 208 -9.55 -6.48 17.46
CA SER A 208 -10.55 -7.29 18.13
C SER A 208 -9.93 -8.02 19.33
N GLY A 209 -10.70 -8.18 20.40
CA GLY A 209 -10.22 -8.73 21.67
C GLY A 209 -9.32 -7.73 22.42
N SER A 210 -8.40 -8.26 23.23
CA SER A 210 -7.52 -7.45 24.08
C SER A 210 -6.49 -6.66 23.27
N LEU A 211 -6.51 -5.33 23.41
CA LEU A 211 -5.50 -4.42 22.85
C LEU A 211 -4.17 -4.62 23.58
N ALA A 212 -4.20 -4.75 24.91
CA ALA A 212 -2.99 -4.95 25.71
C ALA A 212 -2.20 -6.18 25.20
N SER A 213 -2.89 -7.29 24.92
CA SER A 213 -2.24 -8.51 24.41
C SER A 213 -1.65 -8.34 23.00
N LYS A 214 -2.27 -7.51 22.15
CA LYS A 214 -1.71 -7.17 20.83
C LYS A 214 -0.47 -6.30 20.97
N LEU A 215 -0.50 -5.29 21.84
CA LEU A 215 0.62 -4.41 22.11
C LEU A 215 1.79 -5.16 22.75
N GLU A 216 1.56 -6.14 23.63
CA GLU A 216 2.61 -7.02 24.16
C GLU A 216 3.33 -7.79 23.05
N GLY A 217 2.58 -8.33 22.08
CA GLY A 217 3.16 -8.97 20.90
C GLY A 217 3.98 -8.00 20.04
N ARG A 218 3.60 -6.72 19.99
CA ARG A 218 4.33 -5.65 19.28
C ARG A 218 5.57 -5.19 20.03
N LEU A 219 5.51 -5.12 21.36
CA LEU A 219 6.66 -4.83 22.20
C LEU A 219 7.72 -5.93 22.10
N LYS A 220 7.31 -7.21 22.08
CA LYS A 220 8.23 -8.33 21.82
C LYS A 220 8.96 -8.18 20.47
N LEU A 221 8.22 -7.80 19.42
CA LEU A 221 8.81 -7.50 18.12
C LEU A 221 9.78 -6.30 18.20
N LEU A 222 9.40 -5.21 18.86
CA LEU A 222 10.27 -4.04 19.05
C LEU A 222 11.55 -4.37 19.83
N ASN A 223 11.48 -5.26 20.81
CA ASN A 223 12.65 -5.73 21.57
C ASN A 223 13.59 -6.59 20.72
N SER A 224 13.10 -7.21 19.65
CA SER A 224 13.94 -7.97 18.71
C SER A 224 14.69 -7.10 17.69
N LEU A 225 14.39 -5.79 17.63
CA LEU A 225 15.11 -4.86 16.79
C LEU A 225 16.47 -4.55 17.45
N ALA A 226 17.55 -4.98 16.81
CA ALA A 226 18.89 -4.86 17.36
C ALA A 226 19.36 -3.39 17.40
N GLU A 227 19.80 -2.95 18.58
CA GLU A 227 20.42 -1.63 18.77
C GLU A 227 21.86 -1.57 18.24
N ALA A 228 22.49 -2.74 18.05
CA ALA A 228 23.91 -2.88 17.74
C ALA A 228 24.32 -2.20 16.41
N ASP A 229 23.39 -2.07 15.47
CA ASP A 229 23.66 -1.50 14.13
C ASP A 229 23.46 0.03 14.07
N ALA A 230 22.83 0.62 15.08
CA ALA A 230 22.54 2.07 15.11
C ALA A 230 22.54 2.59 16.56
N PRO A 231 23.71 2.79 17.20
CA PRO A 231 23.80 3.25 18.59
C PRO A 231 23.06 4.57 18.86
N ALA A 232 22.99 5.46 17.86
CA ALA A 232 22.23 6.71 17.92
C ALA A 232 20.72 6.51 18.16
N LEU A 233 20.20 5.31 17.89
CA LEU A 233 18.80 4.95 18.12
C LEU A 233 18.55 4.26 19.48
N ALA A 234 19.58 3.99 20.28
CA ALA A 234 19.43 3.29 21.56
C ALA A 234 18.46 4.01 22.51
N GLU A 235 18.68 5.31 22.75
CA GLU A 235 17.79 6.15 23.58
C GLU A 235 16.37 6.26 22.99
N PRO A 236 16.18 6.60 21.70
CA PRO A 236 14.86 6.56 21.06
C PRO A 236 14.14 5.21 21.18
N LEU A 237 14.84 4.09 21.04
CA LEU A 237 14.28 2.75 21.18
C LEU A 237 13.88 2.45 22.62
N ALA A 238 14.72 2.80 23.60
CA ALA A 238 14.42 2.65 25.01
C ALA A 238 13.15 3.45 25.39
N GLU A 239 13.05 4.69 24.94
CA GLU A 239 11.88 5.54 25.17
C GLU A 239 10.63 4.99 24.47
N ALA A 240 10.73 4.51 23.23
CA ALA A 240 9.62 3.87 22.54
C ALA A 240 9.12 2.62 23.28
N ARG A 241 10.02 1.76 23.79
CA ARG A 241 9.68 0.57 24.58
C ARG A 241 8.98 0.95 25.89
N LYS A 242 9.48 1.97 26.59
CA LYS A 242 8.86 2.49 27.81
C LYS A 242 7.44 2.99 27.56
N ARG A 243 7.22 3.75 26.48
CA ARG A 243 5.88 4.21 26.07
C ARG A 243 4.95 3.04 25.76
N PHE A 244 5.44 2.02 25.04
CA PHE A 244 4.69 0.80 24.76
C PHE A 244 4.28 0.08 26.05
N GLN A 245 5.20 -0.11 26.99
CA GLN A 245 4.93 -0.76 28.27
C GLN A 245 3.88 0.01 29.08
N ALA A 246 4.03 1.33 29.21
CA ALA A 246 3.06 2.16 29.91
C ALA A 246 1.66 2.08 29.29
N LYS A 247 1.57 2.02 27.95
CA LYS A 247 0.29 1.83 27.24
C LYS A 247 -0.30 0.44 27.49
N ILE A 248 0.51 -0.62 27.47
CA ILE A 248 0.08 -1.99 27.80
C ILE A 248 -0.53 -2.03 29.21
N ASP A 249 0.15 -1.47 30.20
CA ASP A 249 -0.30 -1.49 31.59
C ASP A 249 -1.59 -0.68 31.79
N ALA A 250 -1.76 0.42 31.06
CA ALA A 250 -2.99 1.21 31.07
C ALA A 250 -4.17 0.44 30.44
N GLU A 251 -3.98 -0.14 29.25
CA GLU A 251 -5.02 -0.92 28.58
C GLU A 251 -5.40 -2.17 29.38
N ARG A 252 -4.42 -2.85 29.99
CA ARG A 252 -4.68 -4.05 30.80
C ARG A 252 -5.55 -3.74 32.01
N ARG A 253 -5.30 -2.62 32.70
CA ARG A 253 -6.14 -2.15 33.81
C ARG A 253 -7.55 -1.82 33.34
N SER A 254 -7.68 -1.08 32.23
CA SER A 254 -8.98 -0.71 31.68
C SER A 254 -9.81 -1.93 31.25
N GLU A 255 -9.18 -2.92 30.61
CA GLU A 255 -9.82 -4.19 30.22
C GLU A 255 -10.34 -4.95 31.45
N GLN A 256 -9.52 -5.08 32.50
CA GLN A 256 -9.92 -5.76 33.75
C GLN A 256 -11.05 -5.05 34.48
N GLU A 257 -11.05 -3.71 34.52
CA GLU A 257 -12.13 -2.92 35.11
C GLU A 257 -13.44 -3.09 34.35
N ALA A 258 -13.39 -3.09 33.01
CA ALA A 258 -14.55 -3.31 32.16
C ALA A 258 -15.14 -4.72 32.33
N ASP A 259 -14.28 -5.74 32.43
CA ASP A 259 -14.70 -7.13 32.65
C ASP A 259 -15.37 -7.30 34.02
N ARG A 260 -14.81 -6.69 35.08
CA ARG A 260 -15.43 -6.67 36.41
C ARG A 260 -16.79 -5.99 36.41
N ALA A 261 -16.90 -4.81 35.78
CA ALA A 261 -18.15 -4.06 35.70
C ALA A 261 -19.25 -4.81 34.94
N ARG A 262 -18.88 -5.58 33.91
CA ARG A 262 -19.83 -6.45 33.18
C ARG A 262 -20.32 -7.59 34.05
N ASN A 263 -19.42 -8.30 34.73
CA ASN A 263 -19.80 -9.44 35.57
C ASN A 263 -20.73 -9.04 36.72
N ASN A 264 -20.49 -7.88 37.34
CA ASN A 264 -21.34 -7.37 38.43
C ASN A 264 -22.74 -6.89 37.98
N ARG A 265 -23.02 -6.83 36.67
CA ARG A 265 -24.34 -6.43 36.13
C ARG A 265 -25.26 -7.62 35.84
N PHE A 266 -24.72 -8.83 35.85
CA PHE A 266 -25.46 -10.07 35.59
C PHE A 266 -25.75 -10.87 36.87
N GLU A 267 -25.29 -10.38 38.03
CA GLU A 267 -25.73 -10.78 39.37
C GLU A 267 -26.83 -9.82 39.87
#